data_AF-A0A9D4VCG8-F1
#
_entry.id   AF-A0A9D4VCG8-F1
#
_cell.length_a   1.000
_cell.length_b   1.000
_cell.length_c   1.000
_cell.angle_alpha   90.00
_cell.angle_beta   90.00
_cell.angle_gamma   90.00
#
_symmetry.space_group_name_H-M   'P 1'
#
loop_
_entity.id
_entity.type
_entity.pdbx_description
1 polymer ?
#
loop_
_entity_poly.entity_id
_entity_poly.type
_entity_poly.pdbx_seq_one_letter_code
_entity_poly.pdbx_strand_id
1 'polypeptide(L)'
;MDYLRSALNTVKSTVNALRELPPRGFLATLRDGNLMEAALHSRGATLVGVDKFGNKYYEKLNAQYGRHRWVEYADLNNYDASTVPPEWHGWLHYITDRKPEQLEELKPVMLKTHSKGTGQDTSLGILLKCLGDTRISDLLRRGR
;
A
#
# COMPACT_ATOMS: atom_id res chain seq x y z
N MET A 1 -20.12 -23.51 -47.10
CA MET A 1 -19.06 -23.47 -46.05
C MET A 1 -19.07 -22.16 -45.27
N ASP A 2 -19.49 -21.05 -45.86
CA ASP A 2 -19.42 -19.71 -45.23
C ASP A 2 -20.41 -19.49 -44.08
N TYR A 3 -21.58 -20.13 -44.13
CA TYR A 3 -22.56 -20.10 -43.05
C TYR A 3 -22.02 -20.69 -41.74
N LEU A 4 -21.28 -21.79 -41.82
CA LEU A 4 -20.69 -22.42 -40.63
C LEU A 4 -19.57 -21.56 -40.04
N ARG A 5 -18.77 -20.91 -40.90
CA ARG A 5 -17.73 -19.97 -40.44
C ARG A 5 -18.34 -18.73 -39.79
N SER A 6 -19.43 -18.19 -40.35
CA SER A 6 -20.18 -17.08 -39.77
C SER A 6 -20.75 -17.44 -38.41
N ALA A 7 -21.48 -18.57 -38.30
CA ALA A 7 -22.04 -19.04 -37.04
C ALA A 7 -20.96 -19.28 -35.98
N LEU A 8 -19.82 -19.85 -36.38
CA LEU A 8 -18.70 -20.13 -35.47
C LEU A 8 -18.01 -18.85 -35.01
N ASN A 9 -17.94 -17.81 -35.84
CA ASN A 9 -17.46 -16.49 -35.45
C ASN A 9 -18.43 -15.78 -34.49
N THR A 10 -19.75 -15.91 -34.70
CA THR A 10 -20.77 -15.38 -33.77
C THR A 10 -20.71 -16.07 -32.41
N VAL A 11 -20.56 -17.40 -32.40
CA VAL A 11 -20.39 -18.16 -31.16
C VAL A 11 -19.08 -17.77 -30.46
N LYS A 12 -17.97 -17.65 -31.21
CA LYS A 12 -16.70 -17.18 -30.65
C LYS A 12 -16.79 -15.77 -30.05
N SER A 13 -17.48 -14.84 -30.71
CA SER A 13 -17.64 -13.48 -30.19
C SER A 13 -18.49 -13.47 -28.91
N THR A 14 -19.53 -14.31 -28.88
CA THR A 14 -20.42 -14.43 -27.71
C THR A 14 -19.71 -15.10 -26.55
N VAL A 15 -18.93 -16.16 -26.80
CA VAL A 15 -18.09 -16.82 -25.79
C VAL A 15 -17.00 -15.88 -25.27
N ASN A 16 -16.38 -15.09 -26.13
CA ASN A 16 -15.42 -14.07 -25.70
C ASN A 16 -16.10 -12.99 -24.84
N ALA A 17 -17.29 -12.52 -25.22
CA ALA A 17 -18.07 -11.58 -24.42
C ALA A 17 -18.48 -12.17 -23.06
N LEU A 18 -18.82 -13.46 -22.99
CA LEU A 18 -19.14 -14.17 -21.74
C LEU A 18 -17.89 -14.37 -20.86
N ARG A 19 -16.72 -14.61 -21.46
CA ARG A 19 -15.44 -14.69 -20.74
C ARG A 19 -15.01 -13.35 -20.15
N GLU A 20 -15.47 -12.24 -20.72
CA GLU A 20 -15.22 -10.89 -20.24
C GLU A 20 -16.19 -10.45 -19.13
N LEU A 21 -17.12 -11.30 -18.71
CA LEU A 21 -18.00 -10.96 -17.60
C LEU A 21 -17.25 -10.97 -16.27
N PRO A 22 -17.53 -9.99 -15.39
CA PRO A 22 -16.91 -9.94 -14.07
C PRO A 22 -17.26 -11.19 -13.25
N PRO A 23 -16.36 -11.65 -12.36
CA PRO A 23 -16.48 -12.95 -11.68
C PRO A 23 -17.71 -13.08 -10.77
N ARG A 24 -18.32 -11.98 -10.34
CA ARG A 24 -19.58 -11.98 -9.56
C ARG A 24 -20.84 -12.12 -10.42
N GLY A 25 -20.69 -12.23 -11.74
CA GLY A 25 -21.80 -12.20 -12.67
C GLY A 25 -22.33 -10.79 -12.91
N PHE A 26 -22.91 -10.59 -14.09
CA PHE A 26 -23.37 -9.29 -14.58
C PHE A 26 -24.43 -8.60 -13.68
N LEU A 27 -25.32 -9.39 -13.06
CA LEU A 27 -26.41 -8.86 -12.21
C LEU A 27 -25.89 -8.26 -10.89
N ALA A 28 -24.85 -8.85 -10.30
CA ALA A 28 -24.26 -8.32 -9.07
C ALA A 28 -23.56 -6.99 -9.33
N THR A 29 -22.84 -6.87 -10.45
CA THR A 29 -22.22 -5.60 -10.86
C THR A 29 -23.25 -4.54 -11.25
N LEU A 30 -24.41 -4.92 -11.79
CA LEU A 30 -25.48 -3.96 -12.08
C LEU A 30 -26.10 -3.38 -10.81
N ARG A 31 -26.21 -4.18 -9.75
CA ARG A 31 -26.78 -3.74 -8.47
C ARG A 31 -25.91 -2.69 -7.79
N ASP A 32 -24.59 -2.84 -7.92
CA ASP A 32 -23.60 -1.92 -7.35
C ASP A 32 -22.97 -1.06 -8.45
N GLY A 33 -23.56 0.11 -8.72
CA GLY A 33 -23.13 0.98 -9.83
C GLY A 33 -21.64 1.35 -9.83
N ASN A 34 -21.03 1.51 -8.65
CA ASN A 34 -19.61 1.82 -8.48
C ASN A 34 -18.70 0.67 -8.98
N LEU A 35 -19.13 -0.56 -8.78
CA LEU A 35 -18.40 -1.75 -9.23
C LEU A 35 -18.45 -1.91 -10.75
N MET A 36 -19.56 -1.54 -11.38
CA MET A 36 -19.67 -1.56 -12.83
C MET A 36 -18.76 -0.51 -13.49
N GLU A 37 -18.65 0.67 -12.90
CA GLU A 37 -17.73 1.71 -13.36
C GLU A 37 -16.27 1.26 -13.25
N ALA A 38 -15.88 0.68 -12.12
CA ALA A 38 -14.54 0.13 -11.93
C ALA A 38 -14.23 -0.97 -12.94
N ALA A 39 -15.16 -1.91 -13.16
CA ALA A 39 -14.99 -3.00 -14.13
C ALA A 39 -14.87 -2.49 -15.57
N LEU A 40 -15.60 -1.43 -15.93
CA LEU A 40 -15.48 -0.80 -17.25
C LEU A 40 -14.14 -0.10 -17.42
N HIS A 41 -13.64 0.58 -16.39
CA HIS A 41 -12.33 1.25 -16.42
C HIS A 41 -11.17 0.26 -16.46
N SER A 42 -11.30 -0.89 -15.80
CA SER A 42 -10.34 -1.99 -15.85
C SER A 42 -10.17 -2.59 -17.24
N ARG A 43 -11.07 -2.31 -18.19
CA ARG A 43 -10.85 -2.65 -19.60
C ARG A 43 -9.68 -1.87 -20.19
N GLY A 44 -8.60 -2.60 -20.51
CA GLY A 44 -7.38 -2.05 -21.10
C GLY A 44 -6.52 -1.25 -20.11
N ALA A 45 -6.68 -1.50 -18.81
CA ALA A 45 -5.83 -0.94 -17.79
C ALA A 45 -4.61 -1.85 -17.51
N THR A 46 -3.51 -1.25 -17.09
CA THR A 46 -2.30 -1.99 -16.69
C THR A 46 -2.33 -2.19 -15.18
N LEU A 47 -2.15 -3.43 -14.73
CA LEU A 47 -2.00 -3.75 -13.31
C LEU A 47 -0.62 -3.29 -12.84
N VAL A 48 -0.59 -2.34 -11.91
CA VAL A 48 0.66 -1.78 -11.35
C VAL A 48 1.16 -2.63 -10.20
N GLY A 49 0.25 -3.09 -9.34
CA GLY A 49 0.60 -3.93 -8.19
C GLY A 49 -0.59 -4.33 -7.34
N VAL A 50 -0.30 -5.16 -6.34
CA VAL A 50 -1.25 -5.68 -5.38
C VAL A 50 -0.70 -5.45 -3.99
N ASP A 51 -1.54 -4.94 -3.10
CA ASP A 51 -1.20 -4.73 -1.70
C ASP A 51 -1.43 -5.99 -0.84
N LYS A 52 -0.92 -5.99 0.39
CA LYS A 52 -1.07 -7.03 1.43
C LYS A 52 -2.53 -7.33 1.75
N PHE A 53 -3.42 -6.34 1.66
CA PHE A 53 -4.86 -6.52 1.85
C PHE A 53 -5.56 -7.12 0.61
N GLY A 54 -4.82 -7.37 -0.48
CA GLY A 54 -5.36 -7.91 -1.73
C GLY A 54 -5.97 -6.84 -2.66
N ASN A 55 -5.88 -5.56 -2.29
CA ASN A 55 -6.31 -4.44 -3.13
C ASN A 55 -5.42 -4.36 -4.38
N LYS A 56 -6.03 -4.18 -5.55
CA LYS A 56 -5.34 -4.11 -6.84
C LYS A 56 -5.32 -2.70 -7.36
N TYR A 57 -4.16 -2.25 -7.83
CA TYR A 57 -3.96 -0.89 -8.32
C TYR A 57 -3.71 -0.89 -9.81
N TYR A 58 -4.46 -0.07 -10.54
CA TYR A 58 -4.40 -0.02 -11.99
C TYR A 58 -4.06 1.38 -12.49
N GLU A 59 -3.38 1.42 -13.64
CA GLU A 59 -3.06 2.65 -14.35
C GLU A 59 -3.45 2.56 -15.84
N LYS A 60 -3.96 3.67 -16.38
CA LYS A 60 -4.31 3.82 -17.80
C LYS A 60 -3.93 5.21 -18.30
N LEU A 61 -2.75 5.29 -18.92
CA LEU A 61 -2.17 6.54 -19.46
C LEU A 61 -3.04 7.22 -20.54
N ASN A 62 -3.88 6.45 -21.24
CA ASN A 62 -4.77 6.96 -22.28
C ASN A 62 -6.13 7.48 -21.73
N ALA A 63 -6.31 7.55 -20.40
CA ALA A 63 -7.51 8.07 -19.78
C ALA A 63 -7.42 9.58 -19.50
N GLN A 64 -8.55 10.19 -19.18
CA GLN A 64 -8.60 11.60 -18.78
C GLN A 64 -7.72 11.86 -17.55
N TYR A 65 -7.07 13.03 -17.51
CA TYR A 65 -6.28 13.46 -16.36
C TYR A 65 -7.09 13.39 -15.06
N GLY A 66 -6.51 12.83 -14.00
CA GLY A 66 -7.18 12.56 -12.72
C GLY A 66 -7.93 11.22 -12.62
N ARG A 67 -8.30 10.57 -13.74
CA ARG A 67 -9.00 9.26 -13.75
C ARG A 67 -8.14 8.11 -14.28
N HIS A 68 -6.83 8.33 -14.44
CA HIS A 68 -5.91 7.34 -14.97
C HIS A 68 -5.40 6.36 -13.93
N ARG A 69 -5.59 6.62 -12.63
CA ARG A 69 -5.24 5.72 -11.52
C ARG A 69 -6.49 5.40 -10.71
N TRP A 70 -6.69 4.14 -10.35
CA TRP A 70 -7.75 3.70 -9.44
C TRP A 70 -7.36 2.42 -8.71
N VAL A 71 -8.15 2.10 -7.68
CA VAL A 71 -8.02 0.89 -6.87
C VAL A 71 -9.27 0.02 -7.01
N GLU A 72 -9.07 -1.28 -7.19
CA GLU A 72 -10.10 -2.29 -6.99
C GLU A 72 -9.88 -2.94 -5.63
N TYR A 73 -10.82 -2.74 -4.72
CA TYR A 73 -10.77 -3.34 -3.39
C TYR A 73 -11.00 -4.85 -3.47
N ALA A 74 -10.32 -5.60 -2.62
CA ALA A 74 -10.57 -7.05 -2.46
C ALA A 74 -11.98 -7.32 -1.90
N ASP A 75 -12.41 -6.48 -0.96
CA ASP A 75 -13.71 -6.58 -0.30
C ASP A 75 -14.77 -5.73 -1.00
N LEU A 76 -15.43 -6.33 -1.98
CA LEU A 76 -16.44 -5.64 -2.79
C LEU A 76 -17.76 -5.33 -2.03
N ASN A 77 -18.04 -5.99 -0.89
CA ASN A 77 -19.29 -5.79 -0.14
C ASN A 77 -19.20 -4.64 0.88
N ASN A 78 -17.99 -4.31 1.33
CA ASN A 78 -17.75 -3.31 2.36
C ASN A 78 -16.38 -2.68 2.12
N TYR A 79 -16.25 -2.00 0.98
CA TYR A 79 -15.03 -1.29 0.64
C TYR A 79 -14.97 0.03 1.42
N ASP A 80 -13.82 0.30 2.03
CA ASP A 80 -13.55 1.55 2.74
C ASP A 80 -12.25 2.18 2.23
N ALA A 81 -12.28 3.49 1.97
CA ALA A 81 -11.12 4.25 1.52
C ALA A 81 -9.96 4.22 2.53
N SER A 82 -10.27 4.00 3.81
CA SER A 82 -9.25 3.90 4.87
C SER A 82 -8.39 2.63 4.78
N THR A 83 -8.81 1.62 4.03
CA THR A 83 -8.05 0.35 3.87
C THR A 83 -6.84 0.48 2.94
N VAL A 84 -6.70 1.60 2.24
CA VAL A 84 -5.52 1.86 1.40
C VAL A 84 -4.31 2.16 2.30
N PRO A 85 -3.22 1.39 2.23
CA PRO A 85 -2.04 1.65 3.03
C PRO A 85 -1.36 2.97 2.60
N PRO A 86 -0.56 3.59 3.48
CA PRO A 86 0.03 4.90 3.23
C PRO A 86 0.96 4.94 2.01
N GLU A 87 1.59 3.81 1.68
CA GLU A 87 2.46 3.67 0.52
C GLU A 87 1.72 3.80 -0.81
N TRP A 88 0.49 3.26 -0.89
CA TRP A 88 -0.37 3.36 -2.07
C TRP A 88 -1.18 4.65 -2.08
N HIS A 89 -1.48 5.23 -0.92
CA HIS A 89 -2.23 6.48 -0.78
C HIS A 89 -1.56 7.65 -1.52
N GLY A 90 -0.23 7.81 -1.37
CA GLY A 90 0.51 8.88 -2.04
C GLY A 90 0.46 8.78 -3.57
N TRP A 91 0.58 7.57 -4.10
CA TRP A 91 0.55 7.30 -5.55
C TRP A 91 -0.85 7.49 -6.14
N LEU A 92 -1.89 7.04 -5.43
CA LEU A 92 -3.29 7.17 -5.84
C LEU A 92 -3.75 8.63 -5.90
N HIS A 93 -3.30 9.47 -4.96
CA HIS A 93 -3.65 10.89 -4.87
C HIS A 93 -2.73 11.83 -5.65
N TYR A 94 -1.88 11.32 -6.55
CA TYR A 94 -0.94 12.12 -7.35
C TYR A 94 0.03 12.97 -6.51
N ILE A 95 0.28 12.58 -5.25
CA ILE A 95 1.25 13.25 -4.36
C ILE A 95 2.67 12.87 -4.77
N THR A 96 2.85 11.62 -5.21
CA THR A 96 4.13 11.12 -5.70
C THR A 96 3.94 10.21 -6.91
N ASP A 97 4.86 10.28 -7.86
CA ASP A 97 4.90 9.37 -9.02
C ASP A 97 5.68 8.09 -8.74
N ARG A 98 6.33 8.02 -7.57
CA ARG A 98 7.07 6.84 -7.14
C ARG A 98 6.09 5.73 -6.77
N LYS A 99 6.38 4.52 -7.27
CA LYS A 99 5.66 3.32 -6.85
C LYS A 99 5.99 2.99 -5.39
N PRO A 100 5.10 2.28 -4.67
CA PRO A 100 5.31 1.85 -3.29
C PRO A 100 6.66 1.13 -3.06
N GLU A 101 7.06 0.29 -4.01
CA GLU A 101 8.35 -0.41 -4.00
C GLU A 101 9.54 0.55 -3.88
N GLN A 102 9.48 1.68 -4.58
CA GLN A 102 10.52 2.72 -4.56
C GLN A 102 10.43 3.60 -3.29
N LEU A 103 9.29 3.60 -2.61
CA LEU A 103 9.10 4.36 -1.37
C LEU A 103 9.65 3.59 -0.16
N GLU A 104 9.60 2.27 -0.19
CA GLU A 104 10.15 1.42 0.87
C GLU A 104 11.66 1.64 1.07
N GLU A 105 12.38 1.92 0.00
CA GLU A 105 13.81 2.28 0.01
C GLU A 105 14.12 3.59 0.76
N LEU A 106 13.12 4.45 0.92
CA LEU A 106 13.27 5.80 1.48
C LEU A 106 12.85 5.89 2.94
N LYS A 107 12.44 4.76 3.56
CA LYS A 107 12.01 4.76 4.96
C LYS A 107 13.18 5.26 5.82
N PRO A 108 13.04 6.42 6.50
CA PRO A 108 14.06 6.86 7.42
C PRO A 108 14.17 5.80 8.51
N VAL A 109 15.39 5.41 8.86
CA VAL A 109 15.62 4.60 10.05
C VAL A 109 15.09 5.39 11.22
N MET A 110 13.94 4.99 11.77
CA MET A 110 13.46 5.58 13.00
C MET A 110 14.53 5.31 14.06
N LEU A 111 15.20 6.38 14.49
CA LEU A 111 16.03 6.34 15.69
C LEU A 111 15.13 5.84 16.81
N LYS A 112 15.47 4.68 17.39
CA LYS A 112 14.71 4.09 18.50
C LYS A 112 14.50 5.19 19.54
N THR A 113 13.24 5.41 19.91
CA THR A 113 12.90 6.29 21.02
C THR A 113 13.73 5.88 22.22
N HIS A 114 14.39 6.85 22.86
CA HIS A 114 15.07 6.65 24.13
C HIS A 114 14.12 5.86 25.05
N SER A 115 14.53 4.65 25.45
CA SER A 115 13.76 3.85 26.39
C SER A 115 13.52 4.71 27.64
N LYS A 116 12.26 4.92 28.01
CA LYS A 116 11.89 5.63 29.23
C LYS A 116 12.71 5.06 30.38
N GLY A 117 13.59 5.87 30.95
CA GLY A 117 14.29 5.53 32.18
C GLY A 117 13.23 5.25 33.25
N THR A 118 13.23 4.03 33.76
CA THR A 118 12.49 3.67 34.97
C THR A 118 12.87 4.66 36.07
N GLY A 119 11.87 5.34 36.64
CA GLY A 119 12.06 6.44 37.58
C GLY A 119 12.90 6.05 38.78
N GLN A 120 14.16 6.49 38.77
CA GLN A 120 15.01 6.82 39.92
C GLN A 120 16.06 7.85 39.47
N ASP A 121 15.64 8.86 38.71
CA ASP A 121 16.40 10.06 38.39
C ASP A 121 16.18 11.12 39.47
N THR A 122 16.51 10.78 40.73
CA THR A 122 16.80 11.83 41.70
C THR A 122 18.16 12.44 41.34
N SER A 123 18.26 13.76 41.40
CA SER A 123 19.45 14.53 41.00
C SER A 123 20.76 14.07 41.68
N LEU A 124 20.67 13.33 42.78
CA LEU A 124 21.78 12.71 43.49
C LEU A 124 22.35 11.47 42.77
N GLY A 125 21.54 10.72 42.02
CA GLY A 125 21.97 9.51 41.28
C GLY A 125 22.84 9.83 40.06
N ILE A 126 22.59 10.97 39.40
CA ILE A 126 23.42 11.44 38.28
C ILE A 126 24.78 11.97 38.80
N LEU A 127 24.79 12.66 39.95
CA LEU A 127 26.02 13.18 40.55
C LEU A 127 26.94 12.05 41.04
N LEU A 128 26.39 10.97 41.61
CA LEU A 128 27.17 9.83 42.08
C LEU A 128 27.78 9.03 40.91
N LYS A 129 27.11 8.99 39.75
CA LYS A 129 27.62 8.33 38.55
C LYS A 129 28.75 9.13 37.87
N CYS A 130 28.67 10.46 37.91
CA CYS A 130 29.78 11.33 37.47
C CYS A 130 31.00 11.28 38.41
N LEU A 131 30.80 11.04 39.70
CA LEU A 131 31.89 10.91 40.69
C LEU A 131 32.51 9.50 40.76
N GLY A 132 31.86 8.48 40.19
CA GLY A 132 32.32 7.09 40.21
C GLY A 132 33.39 6.73 39.16
N ASP A 133 33.45 7.45 38.04
CA ASP A 133 34.27 7.05 36.89
C ASP A 133 35.65 7.74 36.79
N THR A 134 36.01 8.60 37.75
CA THR A 134 37.34 9.25 37.75
C THR A 134 38.07 9.09 39.09
N ARG A 135 38.79 7.96 39.22
CA ARG A 135 40.11 7.84 39.87
C ARG A 135 40.33 8.59 41.20
N ILE A 136 39.60 8.27 42.26
CA ILE A 136 39.99 8.64 43.65
C ILE A 136 40.72 7.49 44.37
N SER A 137 40.87 6.31 43.77
CA SER A 137 41.73 5.23 44.29
C SER A 137 43.22 5.43 43.98
N ASP A 138 43.59 6.23 42.97
CA ASP A 138 44.99 6.46 42.57
C ASP A 138 45.67 7.62 43.32
N LEU A 139 44.90 8.51 43.96
CA LEU A 139 45.44 9.71 44.62
C LEU A 139 45.81 9.52 46.09
N LEU A 140 45.44 8.40 46.73
CA LEU A 140 45.83 8.10 48.13
C LEU A 140 47.02 7.13 48.26
N ARG A 141 47.64 6.71 47.14
CA ARG A 141 48.80 5.79 47.14
C ARG A 141 50.14 6.44 46.78
N ARG A 142 50.16 7.73 46.46
CA ARG A 142 51.38 8.50 46.12
C ARG A 142 51.75 9.57 47.17
N GLY A 143 51.21 9.46 48.38
CA GLY A 143 51.58 10.27 49.53
C GLY A 143 52.06 9.38 50.67
N ARG A 144 53.26 8.81 50.54
CA ARG A 144 54.12 8.41 51.65
C ARG A 144 55.56 8.45 51.21
#